data_AF-A0A374ECE1-F1
#
_entry.id   AF-A0A374ECE1-F1
#
_cell.length_a   1.000
_cell.length_b   1.000
_cell.length_c   1.000
_cell.angle_alpha   90.00
_cell.angle_beta   90.00
_cell.angle_gamma   90.00
#
_symmetry.space_group_name_H-M   'P 1'
#
loop_
_entity.id
_entity.type
_entity.pdbx_description
1 polymer ?
#
loop_
_entity_poly.entity_id
_entity_poly.type
_entity_poly.pdbx_seq_one_letter_code
_entity_poly.pdbx_strand_id
1 'polypeptide(L)'
;MKLRVLNIISGVLFFISSSSLLIIPFLAFDDNLSVSAYAVALLFWGGSISGIIIQIILFVTCKKYTKVKESKTRQIVGVIFLISVFVLIPIMAFWRDNEFALSINLFLLLFSIEIYFVIKRMECLK
;
A
#
# COMPACT_ATOMS: atom_id res chain seq x y z
N MET A 1 -10.91 -15.95 -13.44
CA MET A 1 -11.70 -15.68 -12.21
C MET A 1 -10.85 -15.78 -10.92
N LYS A 2 -10.11 -16.88 -10.66
CA LYS A 2 -9.30 -17.05 -9.42
C LYS A 2 -8.25 -15.96 -9.17
N LEU A 3 -7.52 -15.53 -10.21
CA LEU A 3 -6.46 -14.51 -10.07
C LEU A 3 -7.00 -13.10 -9.77
N ARG A 4 -8.18 -12.76 -10.31
CA ARG A 4 -8.82 -11.45 -10.05
C ARG A 4 -9.28 -11.34 -8.59
N VAL A 5 -9.81 -12.43 -8.03
CA VAL A 5 -10.13 -12.52 -6.60
C VAL A 5 -8.88 -12.35 -5.75
N LEU A 6 -7.78 -13.00 -6.12
CA LEU A 6 -6.51 -12.85 -5.41
C LEU A 6 -5.98 -11.41 -5.43
N ASN A 7 -6.15 -10.69 -6.55
CA ASN A 7 -5.81 -9.28 -6.65
C ASN A 7 -6.67 -8.39 -5.73
N ILE A 8 -7.98 -8.67 -5.63
CA ILE A 8 -8.87 -7.97 -4.71
C ILE A 8 -8.46 -8.25 -3.26
N ILE A 9 -8.17 -9.50 -2.91
CA ILE A 9 -7.68 -9.89 -1.58
C ILE A 9 -6.42 -9.10 -1.21
N SER A 10 -5.45 -8.97 -2.14
CA SER A 10 -4.26 -8.15 -1.88
C SER A 10 -4.60 -6.68 -1.64
N GLY A 11 -5.57 -6.11 -2.36
CA GLY A 11 -6.03 -4.75 -2.14
C GLY A 11 -6.67 -4.55 -0.76
N VAL A 12 -7.44 -5.53 -0.28
CA VAL A 12 -8.01 -5.50 1.08
C VAL A 12 -6.90 -5.59 2.14
N LEU A 13 -5.91 -6.47 1.96
CA LEU A 13 -4.79 -6.61 2.88
C LEU A 13 -3.95 -5.32 2.97
N PHE A 14 -3.69 -4.69 1.83
CA PHE A 14 -3.05 -3.38 1.75
C PHE A 14 -3.86 -2.28 2.42
N PHE A 15 -5.17 -2.25 2.20
CA PHE A 15 -6.02 -1.28 2.88
C PHE A 15 -5.99 -1.42 4.40
N ILE A 16 -6.07 -2.65 4.92
CA ILE A 16 -5.99 -2.93 6.36
C ILE A 16 -4.61 -2.52 6.90
N SER A 17 -3.55 -2.90 6.19
CA SER A 17 -2.17 -2.55 6.52
C SER A 17 -2.00 -1.04 6.60
N SER A 18 -2.26 -0.31 5.52
CA SER A 18 -2.08 1.14 5.48
C SER A 18 -2.97 1.84 6.52
N SER A 19 -4.24 1.45 6.68
CA SER A 19 -5.15 2.07 7.65
C SER A 19 -4.70 1.93 9.10
N SER A 20 -3.92 0.88 9.42
CA SER A 20 -3.36 0.73 10.77
C SER A 20 -2.42 1.86 11.17
N LEU A 21 -1.80 2.55 10.20
CA LEU A 21 -0.96 3.73 10.46
C LEU A 21 -1.75 4.87 11.09
N LEU A 22 -3.02 5.04 10.71
CA LEU A 22 -3.91 6.08 11.23
C LEU A 22 -4.24 5.90 12.71
N ILE A 23 -4.01 4.70 13.26
CA ILE A 23 -4.25 4.36 14.66
C ILE A 23 -3.03 4.72 15.52
N ILE A 24 -1.83 4.83 14.93
CA ILE A 24 -0.57 5.07 15.65
C ILE A 24 -0.62 6.31 16.57
N PRO A 25 -1.16 7.47 16.15
CA PRO A 25 -1.21 8.67 17.01
C PRO A 25 -2.12 8.51 18.25
N PHE A 26 -2.98 7.49 18.28
CA PHE A 26 -3.88 7.21 19.39
C PHE A 26 -3.31 6.15 20.34
N LEU A 27 -2.15 5.57 20.05
CA LEU A 27 -1.49 4.60 20.90
C LEU A 27 -0.66 5.32 21.96
N ALA A 28 -0.92 5.01 23.23
CA ALA A 28 -0.01 5.36 24.31
C ALA A 28 1.23 4.45 24.21
N PHE A 29 2.36 5.05 23.83
CA PHE A 29 3.67 4.41 23.90
C PHE A 29 4.29 4.72 25.26
N ASP A 30 3.78 4.07 26.30
CA ASP A 30 4.45 4.04 27.61
C ASP A 30 5.71 3.14 27.52
N ASP A 31 6.55 3.14 28.56
CA ASP A 31 7.86 2.43 28.59
C ASP A 31 7.81 0.92 28.22
N ASN A 32 6.62 0.31 28.21
CA ASN A 32 6.36 -1.01 27.65
C ASN A 32 5.39 -0.92 26.46
N LEU A 33 5.76 -1.54 25.32
CA LEU A 33 4.88 -1.64 24.16
C LEU A 33 3.55 -2.30 24.57
N SER A 34 2.45 -1.55 24.45
CA SER A 34 1.12 -2.03 24.77
C SER A 34 0.68 -3.16 23.83
N VAL A 35 -0.20 -4.03 24.31
CA VAL A 35 -0.79 -5.12 23.48
C VAL A 35 -1.44 -4.56 22.22
N SER A 36 -2.05 -3.37 22.32
CA SER A 36 -2.60 -2.64 21.17
C SER A 36 -1.54 -2.23 20.17
N ALA A 37 -0.36 -1.74 20.61
CA ALA A 37 0.74 -1.41 19.70
C ALA A 37 1.27 -2.63 18.94
N TYR A 38 1.40 -3.78 19.61
CA TYR A 38 1.74 -5.05 18.94
C TYR A 38 0.67 -5.50 17.95
N ALA A 39 -0.61 -5.35 18.29
CA ALA A 39 -1.70 -5.69 17.38
C ALA A 39 -1.70 -4.79 16.13
N VAL A 40 -1.49 -3.49 16.29
CA VAL A 40 -1.36 -2.54 15.16
C VAL A 40 -0.16 -2.89 14.30
N ALA A 41 1.00 -3.20 14.90
CA ALA A 41 2.19 -3.63 14.16
C ALA A 41 1.95 -4.93 13.38
N LEU A 42 1.24 -5.90 13.96
CA LEU A 42 0.89 -7.14 13.27
C LEU A 42 -0.07 -6.91 12.11
N LEU A 43 -1.06 -6.01 12.25
CA LEU A 43 -1.97 -5.64 11.16
C LEU A 43 -1.21 -4.96 10.02
N PHE A 44 -0.30 -4.03 10.34
CA PHE A 44 0.56 -3.37 9.38
C PHE A 44 1.43 -4.37 8.63
N TRP A 45 2.34 -5.05 9.34
CA TRP A 45 3.32 -5.94 8.71
C TRP A 45 2.67 -7.16 8.08
N GLY A 46 1.68 -7.77 8.75
CA GLY A 46 0.97 -8.92 8.25
C GLY A 46 0.21 -8.62 6.95
N GLY A 47 -0.52 -7.51 6.91
CA GLY A 47 -1.23 -7.07 5.70
C GLY A 47 -0.29 -6.69 4.56
N SER A 48 0.78 -5.93 4.86
CA SER A 48 1.75 -5.48 3.85
C SER A 48 2.50 -6.67 3.23
N ILE A 49 3.08 -7.55 4.04
CA ILE A 49 3.86 -8.70 3.55
C ILE A 49 2.98 -9.65 2.75
N SER A 50 1.79 -10.00 3.27
CA SER A 50 0.88 -10.91 2.57
C SER A 50 0.38 -10.31 1.24
N GLY A 51 0.03 -9.02 1.22
CA GLY A 51 -0.34 -8.31 0.00
C GLY A 51 0.80 -8.29 -1.03
N ILE A 52 2.05 -8.01 -0.60
CA ILE A 52 3.23 -8.01 -1.47
C ILE A 52 3.46 -9.40 -2.07
N ILE A 53 3.41 -10.47 -1.27
CA ILE A 53 3.59 -11.84 -1.76
C ILE A 53 2.56 -12.17 -2.84
N ILE A 54 1.28 -11.83 -2.61
CA ILE A 54 0.23 -12.02 -3.61
C ILE A 54 0.52 -11.22 -4.89
N GLN A 55 0.92 -9.95 -4.76
CA GLN A 55 1.25 -9.11 -5.91
C GLN A 55 2.44 -9.63 -6.72
N ILE A 56 3.43 -10.24 -6.08
CA ILE A 56 4.57 -10.91 -6.73
C ILE A 56 4.09 -12.14 -7.50
N ILE A 57 3.27 -13.00 -6.89
CA ILE A 57 2.70 -14.18 -7.56
C ILE A 57 1.90 -13.75 -8.79
N LEU A 58 1.05 -12.72 -8.66
CA LEU A 58 0.28 -12.15 -9.76
C LEU A 58 1.18 -11.54 -10.84
N PHE A 59 2.29 -10.91 -10.46
CA PHE A 59 3.26 -10.36 -11.41
C PHE A 59 3.91 -11.45 -12.27
N VAL A 60 4.45 -12.49 -11.63
CA VAL A 60 5.12 -13.61 -12.29
C VAL A 60 4.15 -14.32 -13.23
N THR A 61 2.92 -14.52 -12.76
CA THR A 61 1.83 -15.11 -13.54
C THR A 61 1.53 -14.24 -14.77
N CYS A 62 1.28 -12.94 -14.58
CA CYS A 62 1.03 -12.00 -15.67
C CYS A 62 2.13 -11.97 -16.74
N LYS A 63 3.40 -11.97 -16.32
CA LYS A 63 4.55 -11.97 -17.23
C LYS A 63 4.59 -13.22 -18.10
N LYS A 64 4.07 -14.35 -17.62
CA LYS A 64 4.01 -15.62 -18.35
C LYS A 64 2.92 -15.63 -19.43
N TYR A 65 1.82 -14.89 -19.23
CA TYR A 65 0.64 -14.96 -20.11
C TYR A 65 0.61 -13.90 -21.23
N THR A 66 1.35 -12.79 -21.17
CA THR A 66 1.33 -11.77 -22.22
C THR A 66 2.64 -11.01 -22.39
N LYS A 67 3.03 -10.75 -23.65
CA LYS A 67 3.84 -9.57 -24.02
C LYS A 67 3.00 -8.32 -23.72
N VAL A 68 2.91 -7.91 -22.46
CA VAL A 68 2.06 -6.78 -22.03
C VAL A 68 2.58 -5.50 -22.69
N LYS A 69 1.90 -5.03 -23.74
CA LYS A 69 2.07 -3.66 -24.27
C LYS A 69 1.74 -2.68 -23.15
N GLU A 70 2.57 -1.66 -22.95
CA GLU A 70 2.27 -0.59 -22.00
C GLU A 70 0.95 0.09 -22.38
N SER A 71 -0.03 0.08 -21.46
CA SER A 71 -1.29 0.79 -21.65
C SER A 71 -1.10 2.26 -21.28
N LYS A 72 -1.76 3.18 -22.00
CA LYS A 72 -1.78 4.62 -21.64
C LYS A 72 -2.27 4.84 -20.20
N THR A 73 -3.20 4.01 -19.74
CA THR A 73 -3.73 4.04 -18.37
C THR A 73 -2.64 3.77 -17.34
N ARG A 74 -1.79 2.76 -17.55
CA ARG A 74 -0.64 2.45 -16.68
C ARG A 74 0.35 3.61 -16.57
N GLN A 75 0.53 4.35 -17.67
CA GLN A 75 1.41 5.51 -17.72
C GLN A 75 0.84 6.68 -16.91
N ILE A 76 -0.45 6.98 -17.07
CA ILE A 76 -1.15 8.04 -16.34
C ILE A 76 -1.16 7.76 -14.83
N VAL A 77 -1.55 6.55 -14.42
CA VAL A 77 -1.59 6.17 -12.99
C VAL A 77 -0.16 6.18 -12.41
N GLY A 78 0.85 5.82 -13.20
CA GLY A 78 2.26 5.88 -12.78
C GLY A 78 2.76 7.31 -12.58
N VAL A 79 2.34 8.25 -13.42
CA VAL A 79 2.67 9.67 -13.29
C VAL A 79 1.97 10.29 -12.08
N ILE A 80 0.68 10.02 -11.88
CA ILE A 80 -0.07 10.48 -10.70
C ILE A 80 0.57 9.94 -9.42
N PHE A 81 0.98 8.67 -9.44
CA PHE A 81 1.70 8.04 -8.35
C PHE A 81 3.02 8.75 -8.04
N LEU A 82 3.85 9.00 -9.06
CA LEU A 82 5.12 9.72 -8.92
C LEU A 82 4.91 11.12 -8.33
N ILE A 83 3.93 11.86 -8.81
CA ILE A 83 3.59 13.20 -8.30
C ILE A 83 3.17 13.12 -6.83
N SER A 84 2.32 12.15 -6.47
CA SER A 84 1.89 11.93 -5.08
C SER A 84 3.08 11.67 -4.16
N VAL A 85 4.00 10.78 -4.55
CA VAL A 85 5.22 10.50 -3.79
C VAL A 85 6.12 11.74 -3.66
N PHE A 86 6.29 12.49 -4.75
CA PHE A 86 7.14 13.69 -4.76
C PHE A 86 6.59 14.84 -3.91
N VAL A 87 5.28 14.89 -3.68
CA VAL A 87 4.62 15.87 -2.81
C VAL A 87 4.59 15.39 -1.36
N LEU A 88 4.31 14.11 -1.12
CA LEU A 88 4.18 13.55 0.23
C LEU A 88 5.51 13.41 0.96
N ILE A 89 6.62 13.12 0.26
CA ILE A 89 7.95 13.01 0.89
C ILE A 89 8.42 14.36 1.51
N PRO A 90 8.37 15.49 0.79
CA PRO A 90 8.66 16.79 1.38
C PRO A 90 7.74 17.14 2.55
N ILE A 91 6.43 16.87 2.43
CA ILE A 91 5.49 17.14 3.53
C ILE A 91 5.89 16.34 4.78
N MET A 92 6.23 15.05 4.64
CA MET A 92 6.72 14.24 5.76
C MET A 92 8.05 14.77 6.33
N ALA A 93 8.96 15.28 5.50
CA ALA A 93 10.22 15.85 5.94
C ALA A 93 10.05 17.19 6.69
N PHE A 94 9.10 18.02 6.26
CA PHE A 94 8.85 19.33 6.87
C PHE A 94 7.90 19.29 8.07
N TRP A 95 7.00 18.30 8.16
CA TRP A 95 5.98 18.18 9.22
C TRP A 95 6.23 17.01 10.16
N ARG A 96 7.51 16.68 10.39
CA ARG A 96 7.92 15.54 11.22
C ARG A 96 7.40 15.62 12.65
N ASP A 97 7.25 16.82 13.19
CA ASP A 97 6.90 17.07 14.59
C ASP A 97 5.40 16.88 14.87
N ASN A 98 4.57 16.70 13.84
CA ASN A 98 3.14 16.43 13.98
C ASN A 98 2.86 14.95 13.68
N GLU A 99 2.73 14.16 14.74
CA GLU A 99 2.50 12.71 14.67
C GLU A 99 1.26 12.33 13.85
N PHE A 100 0.19 13.12 13.94
CA PHE A 100 -1.03 12.92 13.15
C PHE A 100 -0.79 13.18 11.66
N ALA A 101 -0.14 14.30 11.33
CA ALA A 101 0.17 14.63 9.95
C ALA A 101 1.12 13.60 9.34
N LEU A 102 2.14 13.16 10.08
CA LEU A 102 3.08 12.14 9.64
C LEU A 102 2.36 10.81 9.36
N SER A 103 1.51 10.35 10.27
CA SER A 103 0.71 9.14 10.12
C SER A 103 -0.22 9.19 8.90
N ILE A 104 -0.96 10.29 8.71
CA ILE A 104 -1.85 10.47 7.56
C ILE A 104 -1.06 10.48 6.23
N ASN A 105 0.08 11.17 6.18
CA ASN A 105 0.90 11.22 4.97
C ASN A 105 1.50 9.85 4.64
N LEU A 106 1.97 9.10 5.63
CA LEU A 106 2.44 7.72 5.45
C LEU A 106 1.32 6.80 4.94
N PHE A 107 0.13 6.91 5.51
CA PHE A 107 -1.06 6.19 5.03
C PHE A 107 -1.34 6.50 3.56
N LEU A 108 -1.43 7.78 3.19
CA LEU A 108 -1.72 8.20 1.83
C LEU A 108 -0.64 7.73 0.85
N LEU A 109 0.62 7.82 1.24
CA LEU A 109 1.75 7.39 0.42
C LEU A 109 1.68 5.89 0.15
N LEU A 110 1.70 5.08 1.21
CA LEU A 110 1.70 3.62 1.11
C LEU A 110 0.46 3.10 0.38
N PHE A 111 -0.71 3.61 0.74
CA PHE A 111 -1.95 3.18 0.11
C PHE A 111 -2.00 3.55 -1.38
N SER A 112 -1.43 4.70 -1.77
CA SER A 112 -1.28 5.07 -3.17
C SER A 112 -0.36 4.11 -3.93
N ILE A 113 0.77 3.69 -3.32
CA ILE A 113 1.68 2.70 -3.92
C ILE A 113 0.94 1.37 -4.12
N GLU A 114 0.28 0.90 -3.08
CA GLU A 114 -0.39 -0.38 -3.03
C GLU A 114 -1.54 -0.46 -4.05
N ILE A 115 -2.40 0.56 -4.11
CA ILE A 115 -3.48 0.67 -5.09
C ILE A 115 -2.92 0.68 -6.51
N TYR A 116 -1.83 1.41 -6.77
CA TYR A 116 -1.21 1.46 -8.10
C TYR A 116 -0.90 0.04 -8.61
N PHE A 117 -0.33 -0.82 -7.77
CA PHE A 117 -0.05 -2.20 -8.13
C PHE A 117 -1.31 -3.02 -8.36
N VAL A 118 -2.32 -2.89 -7.50
CA VAL A 118 -3.60 -3.60 -7.64
C VAL A 118 -4.29 -3.23 -8.97
N ILE A 119 -4.37 -1.94 -9.31
CA ILE A 119 -4.95 -1.47 -10.58
C ILE A 119 -4.14 -1.99 -11.76
N LYS A 120 -2.81 -1.87 -11.70
CA LYS A 120 -1.91 -2.35 -12.74
C LYS A 120 -2.07 -3.85 -13.01
N ARG A 121 -2.34 -4.67 -11.99
CA ARG A 121 -2.62 -6.10 -12.18
C ARG A 121 -4.00 -6.38 -12.75
N MET A 122 -5.02 -5.58 -12.44
CA MET A 122 -6.35 -5.77 -13.04
C MET A 122 -6.32 -5.70 -14.57
N GLU A 123 -5.49 -4.83 -15.16
CA GLU A 123 -5.39 -4.70 -16.62
C GLU A 123 -4.87 -5.96 -17.30
N CYS A 124 -4.00 -6.71 -16.63
CA CYS A 124 -3.39 -7.93 -17.15
C CYS A 124 -4.21 -9.19 -16.84
N LEU A 125 -5.13 -9.13 -15.87
CA LEU A 125 -5.99 -10.24 -15.45
C LEU A 125 -7.38 -10.21 -16.12
N LYS A 126 -7.55 -9.44 -17.20
CA LYS A 126 -8.72 -9.50 -18.08
C LYS A 126 -8.78 -10.83 -18.80
#